data_AF-A0A5J4W024-F1
#
_entry.id   AF-A0A5J4W024-F1
#
_cell.length_a   1.000
_cell.length_b   1.000
_cell.length_c   1.000
_cell.angle_alpha   90.00
_cell.angle_beta   90.00
_cell.angle_gamma   90.00
#
_symmetry.space_group_name_H-M   'P 1'
#
loop_
_entity.id
_entity.type
_entity.pdbx_description
1 polymer ?
#
loop_
_entity_poly.entity_id
_entity_poly.type
_entity_poly.pdbx_seq_one_letter_code
_entity_poly.pdbx_strand_id
1 'polypeptide(L)'
;MRIDEERVWKLIKQIAFALNTIHTLQIEHEFLTPENIMLTKDVSIKLSKYGMPRIQPEEEANLTAIDNSQIYKAPELQQEIQPENSDNDDVVIIIDPDLAYTSAVDIWSFGLIIFETLSWFHPFSCEGV
;
A
#
# COMPACT_ATOMS: atom_id res chain seq x y z
N MET A 1 -4.11 3.32 22.54
CA MET A 1 -5.57 3.36 22.76
C MET A 1 -6.18 2.21 21.98
N ARG A 2 -6.69 1.17 22.64
CA ARG A 2 -7.25 0.00 21.95
C ARG A 2 -8.64 0.33 21.42
N ILE A 3 -8.82 0.26 20.12
CA ILE A 3 -10.15 0.36 19.49
C ILE A 3 -10.86 -0.98 19.76
N ASP A 4 -12.14 -0.94 20.13
CA ASP A 4 -12.93 -2.15 20.29
C ASP A 4 -13.13 -2.83 18.93
N GLU A 5 -13.24 -4.16 18.94
CA GLU A 5 -13.31 -4.96 17.73
C GLU A 5 -14.51 -4.59 16.84
N GLU A 6 -15.65 -4.23 17.44
CA GLU A 6 -16.84 -3.81 16.69
C GLU A 6 -16.57 -2.54 15.89
N ARG A 7 -15.88 -1.57 16.48
CA ARG A 7 -15.47 -0.34 15.82
C ARG A 7 -14.39 -0.58 14.76
N VAL A 8 -13.45 -1.49 14.99
CA VAL A 8 -12.48 -1.92 13.97
C VAL A 8 -13.21 -2.46 12.73
N TRP A 9 -14.15 -3.40 12.91
CA TRP A 9 -14.92 -3.95 11.79
C TRP A 9 -15.81 -2.91 11.10
N LYS A 10 -16.31 -1.90 11.81
CA LYS A 10 -17.03 -0.77 11.20
C LYS A 10 -16.13 0.04 10.27
N LEU A 11 -14.86 0.28 10.64
CA LEU A 11 -13.90 1.00 9.80
C LEU A 11 -13.46 0.15 8.61
N ILE A 12 -13.11 -1.13 8.83
CA ILE A 12 -12.73 -2.08 7.78
C ILE A 12 -13.83 -2.17 6.71
N LYS A 13 -15.11 -2.25 7.10
CA LYS A 13 -16.23 -2.26 6.16
C LYS A 13 -16.31 -1.00 5.30
N GLN A 14 -16.04 0.17 5.87
CA GLN A 14 -16.05 1.41 5.12
C GLN A 14 -14.87 1.50 4.13
N ILE A 15 -13.69 1.03 4.53
CA ILE A 15 -12.51 0.96 3.66
C ILE A 15 -12.81 0.02 2.48
N ALA A 16 -13.35 -1.17 2.75
CA ALA A 16 -13.74 -2.12 1.70
C ALA A 16 -14.75 -1.52 0.72
N PHE A 17 -15.75 -0.77 1.22
CA PHE A 17 -16.72 -0.10 0.37
C PHE A 17 -16.07 0.98 -0.51
N ALA A 18 -15.14 1.77 0.04
CA ALA A 18 -14.42 2.79 -0.72
C ALA A 18 -13.51 2.18 -1.79
N LEU A 19 -12.78 1.11 -1.48
CA LEU A 19 -11.96 0.36 -2.44
C LEU A 19 -12.82 -0.23 -3.55
N ASN A 20 -13.90 -0.92 -3.21
CA ASN A 20 -14.84 -1.45 -4.21
C ASN A 20 -15.39 -0.34 -5.12
N THR A 21 -15.66 0.84 -4.57
CA THR A 21 -16.13 1.99 -5.37
C THR A 21 -15.11 2.40 -6.42
N ILE A 22 -13.84 2.55 -6.07
CA ILE A 22 -12.80 2.94 -7.04
C ILE A 22 -12.48 1.81 -8.04
N HIS A 23 -12.46 0.55 -7.57
CA HIS A 23 -12.22 -0.60 -8.44
C HIS A 23 -13.32 -0.79 -9.49
N THR A 24 -14.58 -0.49 -9.16
CA THR A 24 -15.67 -0.50 -10.15
C THR A 24 -15.51 0.57 -11.23
N LEU A 25 -14.73 1.62 -10.96
CA LEU A 25 -14.37 2.67 -11.92
C LEU A 25 -13.05 2.37 -12.64
N GLN A 26 -12.45 1.18 -12.44
CA GLN A 26 -11.13 0.80 -12.97
C GLN A 26 -10.04 1.79 -12.51
N ILE A 27 -10.11 2.16 -11.22
CA ILE A 27 -9.11 2.99 -10.55
C ILE A 27 -8.53 2.19 -9.39
N GLU A 28 -7.23 1.99 -9.42
CA GLU A 28 -6.43 1.45 -8.33
C GLU A 28 -5.97 2.59 -7.41
N HIS A 29 -5.88 2.31 -6.10
CA HIS A 29 -5.36 3.27 -5.14
C HIS A 29 -3.83 3.34 -5.17
N GLU A 30 -3.16 2.18 -5.27
CA GLU A 30 -1.71 1.93 -5.37
C GLU A 30 -0.87 2.34 -4.15
N PHE A 31 -1.38 3.22 -3.32
CA PHE A 31 -0.71 3.76 -2.12
C PHE A 31 -1.56 3.61 -0.86
N LEU A 32 -2.28 2.50 -0.70
CA LEU A 32 -3.14 2.33 0.46
C LEU A 32 -2.31 2.06 1.73
N THR A 33 -2.30 3.01 2.66
CA THR A 33 -1.66 2.90 3.99
C THR A 33 -2.61 3.43 5.07
N PRO A 34 -2.39 3.12 6.37
CA PRO A 34 -3.19 3.70 7.46
C PRO A 34 -3.20 5.24 7.45
N GLU A 35 -2.09 5.87 7.05
CA GLU A 35 -1.95 7.33 6.99
C GLU A 35 -2.83 7.96 5.90
N ASN A 36 -3.10 7.19 4.84
CA ASN A 36 -3.93 7.62 3.71
C ASN A 36 -5.42 7.32 3.93
N ILE A 37 -5.80 6.70 5.06
CA ILE A 37 -7.19 6.49 5.49
C ILE A 37 -7.56 7.58 6.49
N MET A 38 -8.20 8.63 6.00
CA MET A 38 -8.59 9.77 6.82
C MET A 38 -9.90 9.50 7.57
N LEU A 39 -9.99 10.01 8.80
CA LEU A 39 -11.22 10.02 9.58
C LEU A 39 -11.85 11.41 9.56
N THR A 40 -13.15 11.46 9.30
CA THR A 40 -13.97 12.68 9.40
C THR A 40 -14.47 12.88 10.83
N LYS A 41 -15.08 14.04 11.09
CA LYS A 41 -15.71 14.36 12.39
C LYS A 41 -16.86 13.41 12.74
N ASP A 42 -17.55 12.88 11.74
CA ASP A 42 -18.63 11.90 11.86
C ASP A 42 -18.13 10.44 11.91
N VAL A 43 -16.81 10.21 12.04
CA VAL A 43 -16.21 8.88 12.10
C VAL A 43 -16.46 8.06 10.81
N SER A 44 -16.60 8.77 9.69
CA SER A 44 -16.55 8.18 8.35
C SER A 44 -15.13 8.17 7.81
N ILE A 45 -14.79 7.15 7.01
CA ILE A 45 -13.48 7.06 6.37
C ILE A 45 -13.49 7.80 5.03
N LYS A 46 -12.35 8.37 4.66
CA LYS A 46 -12.07 8.84 3.30
C LYS A 46 -10.68 8.39 2.88
N LEU A 47 -10.57 7.77 1.72
CA LEU A 47 -9.28 7.48 1.11
C LEU A 47 -8.66 8.78 0.57
N SER A 48 -7.34 8.87 0.61
CA SER A 48 -6.57 10.04 0.18
C SER A 48 -5.27 9.60 -0.49
N LYS A 49 -4.59 10.54 -1.17
CA LYS A 49 -3.32 10.27 -1.86
C LYS A 49 -3.45 9.16 -2.94
N TYR A 50 -4.45 9.31 -3.80
CA TYR A 50 -4.58 8.51 -5.03
C TYR A 50 -3.42 8.78 -5.97
N GLY A 51 -2.81 7.72 -6.52
CA GLY A 51 -1.97 7.77 -7.72
C GLY A 51 -0.99 8.93 -7.80
N MET A 52 0.03 8.96 -6.95
CA MET A 52 1.24 9.73 -7.29
C MET A 52 1.84 9.06 -8.54
N PRO A 53 1.91 9.76 -9.70
CA PRO A 53 2.50 9.18 -10.90
C PRO A 53 3.93 8.72 -10.61
N ARG A 54 4.35 7.61 -11.21
CA ARG A 54 5.70 7.02 -11.15
C ARG A 54 6.79 7.92 -11.79
N ILE A 55 6.84 9.19 -11.42
CA ILE A 55 7.84 10.15 -11.86
C ILE A 55 8.41 10.82 -10.61
N GLN A 56 9.21 10.06 -9.87
CA GLN A 56 10.31 10.69 -9.13
C GLN A 56 11.51 10.69 -10.09
N PRO A 57 12.04 11.86 -10.48
CA PRO A 57 13.37 11.92 -11.08
C PRO A 57 14.35 11.25 -10.10
N GLU A 58 15.23 10.39 -10.61
CA GLU A 58 16.24 9.62 -9.85
C GLU A 58 17.10 10.50 -8.92
N GLU A 59 17.15 11.81 -9.17
CA GLU A 59 18.05 12.76 -8.49
C GLU A 59 17.57 13.20 -7.09
N GLU A 60 16.31 12.95 -6.70
CA GLU A 60 15.76 13.41 -5.40
C GLU A 60 15.39 12.27 -4.41
N ALA A 61 15.72 11.02 -4.73
CA ALA A 61 15.62 9.92 -3.78
C ALA A 61 16.72 10.06 -2.70
N ASN A 62 16.54 11.00 -1.78
CA ASN A 62 17.28 11.04 -0.53
C ASN A 62 17.04 9.70 0.20
N LEU A 63 18.01 8.80 0.08
CA LEU A 63 18.12 7.44 0.65
C LEU A 63 18.08 7.40 2.20
N THR A 64 17.44 8.35 2.87
CA THR A 64 17.43 8.50 4.33
C THR A 64 16.04 8.54 4.95
N ALA A 65 14.98 8.72 4.16
CA ALA A 65 13.62 8.49 4.64
C ALA A 65 13.27 7.02 4.44
N ILE A 66 13.09 6.27 5.53
CA ILE A 66 12.39 4.99 5.47
C ILE A 66 10.98 5.32 4.98
N ASP A 67 10.72 5.05 3.70
CA ASP A 67 9.39 5.18 3.15
C ASP A 67 8.54 4.02 3.69
N ASN A 68 7.90 4.28 4.83
CA ASN A 68 6.97 3.35 5.48
C ASN A 68 5.78 2.98 4.60
N SER A 69 5.61 3.55 3.39
CA SER A 69 4.62 3.06 2.44
C SER A 69 5.07 1.79 1.70
N GLN A 70 6.39 1.53 1.59
CA GLN A 70 6.91 0.34 0.92
C GLN A 70 6.53 -0.97 1.63
N ILE A 71 6.35 -0.96 2.95
CA ILE A 71 5.97 -2.16 3.71
C ILE A 71 4.53 -2.63 3.41
N TYR A 72 3.69 -1.75 2.84
CA TYR A 72 2.33 -2.07 2.41
C TYR A 72 2.24 -2.51 0.95
N LYS A 73 3.34 -2.43 0.20
CA LYS A 73 3.40 -2.71 -1.23
C LYS A 73 3.29 -4.20 -1.50
N ALA A 74 2.52 -4.56 -2.53
CA ALA A 74 2.31 -5.94 -2.94
C ALA A 74 3.59 -6.55 -3.55
N PRO A 75 3.87 -7.85 -3.35
CA PRO A 75 5.10 -8.49 -3.80
C PRO A 75 5.28 -8.45 -5.31
N GLU A 76 4.20 -8.49 -6.09
CA GLU A 76 4.20 -8.32 -7.55
C GLU A 76 4.70 -6.94 -7.99
N LEU A 77 4.58 -5.91 -7.15
CA LEU A 77 5.13 -4.58 -7.40
C LEU A 77 6.57 -4.42 -6.87
N GLN A 78 7.09 -5.42 -6.14
CA GLN A 78 8.43 -5.46 -5.55
C GLN A 78 9.41 -6.35 -6.32
N GLN A 79 9.00 -6.89 -7.49
CA GLN A 79 9.88 -7.75 -8.29
C GLN A 79 11.06 -6.94 -8.86
N GLU A 80 12.22 -7.12 -8.24
CA GLU A 80 13.51 -6.78 -8.82
C GLU A 80 13.88 -7.89 -9.81
N ILE A 81 13.86 -7.61 -11.11
CA ILE A 81 14.54 -8.48 -12.07
C ILE A 81 16.00 -8.08 -12.04
N GLN A 82 16.86 -8.88 -11.41
CA GLN A 82 18.29 -8.77 -11.64
C GLN A 82 18.54 -9.16 -13.10
N PRO A 83 19.12 -8.29 -13.93
CA PRO A 83 19.48 -8.67 -15.28
C PRO A 83 20.51 -9.79 -15.19
N GLU A 84 20.08 -10.99 -15.55
CA GLU A 84 20.96 -12.09 -15.86
C GLU A 84 21.77 -11.69 -17.11
N ASN A 85 22.96 -11.15 -16.85
CA ASN A 85 23.99 -10.66 -17.78
C ASN A 85 23.99 -9.15 -18.14
N SER A 86 24.04 -8.23 -17.15
CA SER A 86 24.57 -6.88 -17.41
C SER A 86 25.74 -6.52 -16.50
N ASP A 87 26.87 -6.19 -17.11
CA ASP A 87 28.04 -5.55 -16.47
C ASP A 87 27.75 -4.10 -15.97
N ASN A 88 26.48 -3.73 -15.86
CA ASN A 88 26.02 -2.44 -15.38
C ASN A 88 25.17 -2.67 -14.12
N ASP A 89 25.54 -2.01 -13.02
CA ASP A 89 24.85 -2.02 -11.71
C ASP A 89 23.45 -1.37 -11.75
N ASP A 90 22.90 -1.14 -12.94
CA ASP A 90 21.59 -0.51 -13.11
C ASP A 90 20.48 -1.57 -12.91
N VAL A 91 19.86 -1.53 -11.74
CA VAL A 91 18.67 -2.31 -11.42
C VAL A 91 17.50 -1.82 -12.28
N VAL A 92 17.18 -2.54 -13.35
CA VAL A 92 15.99 -2.24 -14.17
C VAL A 92 14.77 -2.95 -13.57
N ILE A 93 13.92 -2.19 -12.87
CA ILE A 93 12.64 -2.69 -12.39
C ILE A 93 11.67 -2.81 -13.58
N ILE A 94 11.64 -3.98 -14.23
CA ILE A 94 10.60 -4.30 -15.21
C ILE A 94 9.35 -4.71 -14.44
N ILE A 95 8.54 -3.73 -14.07
CA ILE A 95 7.18 -4.01 -13.62
C ILE A 95 6.38 -4.38 -14.87
N ASP A 96 5.91 -5.63 -14.96
CA ASP A 96 4.93 -5.99 -15.98
C ASP A 96 3.76 -5.00 -15.86
N PRO A 97 3.52 -4.17 -16.89
CA PRO A 97 2.48 -3.15 -16.83
C PRO A 97 1.12 -3.77 -16.51
N ASP A 98 0.84 -5.00 -16.94
CA ASP A 98 -0.43 -5.65 -16.66
C ASP A 98 -0.56 -6.10 -15.20
N LEU A 99 0.56 -6.37 -14.50
CA LEU A 99 0.60 -6.67 -13.06
C LEU A 99 0.42 -5.40 -12.21
N ALA A 100 0.90 -4.25 -12.71
CA ALA A 100 0.83 -2.97 -12.00
C ALA A 100 -0.60 -2.44 -11.80
N TYR A 101 -1.51 -2.70 -12.75
CA TYR A 101 -2.85 -2.12 -12.78
C TYR A 101 -3.93 -3.05 -12.22
N THR A 102 -3.56 -4.08 -11.46
CA THR A 102 -4.58 -4.97 -10.89
C THR A 102 -5.08 -4.43 -9.57
N SER A 103 -6.40 -4.42 -9.37
CA SER A 103 -7.01 -4.15 -8.05
C SER A 103 -6.46 -5.04 -6.92
N ALA A 104 -5.82 -6.17 -7.25
CA ALA A 104 -5.19 -7.08 -6.29
C ALA A 104 -4.11 -6.41 -5.44
N VAL A 105 -3.39 -5.41 -5.98
CA VAL A 105 -2.35 -4.69 -5.22
C VAL A 105 -2.95 -3.94 -4.03
N ASP A 106 -4.14 -3.35 -4.19
CA ASP A 106 -4.86 -2.68 -3.09
C ASP A 106 -5.43 -3.70 -2.10
N ILE A 107 -5.83 -4.89 -2.57
CA ILE A 107 -6.33 -5.97 -1.71
C ILE A 107 -5.20 -6.49 -0.80
N TRP A 108 -3.97 -6.57 -1.31
CA TRP A 108 -2.80 -6.88 -0.49
C TRP A 108 -2.62 -5.88 0.65
N SER A 109 -2.50 -4.58 0.33
CA SER A 109 -2.33 -3.52 1.33
C SER A 109 -3.49 -3.49 2.32
N PHE A 110 -4.71 -3.71 1.85
CA PHE A 110 -5.89 -3.81 2.70
C PHE A 110 -5.80 -4.98 3.69
N GLY A 111 -5.29 -6.14 3.26
CA GLY A 111 -5.03 -7.28 4.13
C GLY A 111 -4.03 -6.96 5.25
N LEU A 112 -2.96 -6.22 4.94
CA LEU A 112 -1.98 -5.78 5.94
C LEU A 112 -2.60 -4.83 6.96
N ILE A 113 -3.42 -3.88 6.52
CA ILE A 113 -4.14 -2.95 7.40
C ILE A 113 -5.08 -3.71 8.35
N ILE A 114 -5.82 -4.70 7.85
CA ILE A 114 -6.68 -5.55 8.68
C ILE A 114 -5.83 -6.28 9.73
N PHE A 115 -4.74 -6.92 9.31
CA PHE A 115 -3.87 -7.65 10.20
C PHE A 115 -3.35 -6.73 11.30
N GLU A 116 -2.70 -5.64 10.94
CA GLU A 116 -2.07 -4.70 11.87
C GLU A 116 -3.08 -4.11 12.86
N THR A 117 -4.28 -3.77 12.39
CA THR A 117 -5.33 -3.21 13.26
C THR A 117 -5.81 -4.22 14.31
N LEU A 118 -5.79 -5.52 13.98
CA LEU A 118 -6.24 -6.60 14.87
C LEU A 118 -5.12 -7.13 15.76
N SER A 119 -3.90 -7.22 15.23
CA SER A 119 -2.73 -7.82 15.88
C SER A 119 -1.90 -6.83 16.68
N TRP A 120 -2.01 -5.53 16.36
CA TRP A 120 -1.21 -4.43 16.92
C TRP A 120 0.27 -4.45 16.53
N PHE A 121 0.64 -5.20 15.48
CA PHE A 121 1.97 -5.16 14.88
C PHE A 121 1.88 -5.39 13.37
N HIS A 122 2.83 -4.85 12.61
CA HIS A 122 2.90 -5.09 11.18
C HIS A 122 3.47 -6.49 10.92
N PRO A 123 2.89 -7.32 10.04
CA PRO A 123 3.30 -8.71 9.87
C PRO A 123 4.74 -8.87 9.35
N PHE A 124 5.29 -7.82 8.75
CA PHE A 124 6.65 -7.76 8.22
C PHE A 124 7.56 -6.78 8.97
N SER A 125 7.13 -6.20 10.10
CA SER A 125 8.05 -5.42 10.94
C SER A 125 8.92 -6.34 11.80
N CYS A 126 10.21 -6.04 11.94
CA CYS A 126 11.13 -6.80 12.79
C CYS A 126 10.83 -6.70 14.31
N GLU A 127 9.86 -5.88 14.73
CA GLU A 127 9.41 -5.76 16.12
C GLU A 127 8.39 -6.86 16.46
N GLY A 128 8.84 -8.10 16.61
CA GLY A 128 7.92 -9.22 16.92
C GLY A 128 8.56 -10.57 17.21
N VAL A 129 9.89 -10.64 17.40
CA VAL A 129 10.61 -11.84 17.83
C VAL A 129 11.36 -11.56 19.12
#